data_AF-A0A6P6W470-F1
#
_entry.id   AF-A0A6P6W470-F1
#
_cell.length_a   1.000
_cell.length_b   1.000
_cell.length_c   1.000
_cell.angle_alpha   90.00
_cell.angle_beta   90.00
_cell.angle_gamma   90.00
#
_symmetry.space_group_name_H-M   'P 1'
#
loop_
_entity.id
_entity.type
_entity.pdbx_description
1 polymer ?
#
loop_
_entity_poly.entity_id
_entity_poly.type
_entity_poly.pdbx_seq_one_letter_code
_entity_poly.pdbx_strand_id
1 'polypeptide(L)'
;MFNVVHIDEKWFYMTKECEKYYLYHQGEQPLRTCKSKKFIVKVMFLAAIARTRFDCSGNPTFDEKSGIFPFVFKELAKMSSKNHMPRDGGSVTEILIQQDNGKPHIDPTDPKFIETASRDGFDIHLSFQPPNSPDMNILDLGYFRAIQCLQHQEAPVSIDELILAVKKSFDQLSSESLNNVFLTLQSCMVEVMKNLGGHNYKVLHIGKHHLMKEGCLPL
;
A
#
# COMPACT_ATOMS: atom_id res chain seq x y z
N MET A 1 12.91 -4.06 9.78
CA MET A 1 11.47 -4.33 9.55
C MET A 1 11.31 -5.07 8.22
N PHE A 2 11.66 -6.36 8.20
CA PHE A 2 11.63 -7.18 6.97
C PHE A 2 10.60 -8.30 7.05
N ASN A 3 10.13 -8.63 8.25
CA ASN A 3 9.15 -9.66 8.57
C ASN A 3 7.72 -9.15 8.70
N VAL A 4 7.45 -7.91 8.29
CA VAL A 4 6.12 -7.29 8.38
C VAL A 4 5.54 -7.10 6.98
N VAL A 5 4.32 -7.60 6.78
CA VAL A 5 3.46 -7.29 5.62
C VAL A 5 2.42 -6.29 6.09
N HIS A 6 2.39 -5.12 5.46
CA HIS A 6 1.39 -4.09 5.73
C HIS A 6 0.20 -4.29 4.80
N ILE A 7 -1.01 -4.31 5.38
CA ILE A 7 -2.27 -4.44 4.65
C ILE A 7 -3.21 -3.31 5.05
N ASP A 8 -3.85 -2.69 4.07
CA ASP A 8 -4.80 -1.61 4.30
C ASP A 8 -5.75 -1.42 3.10
N GLU A 9 -6.91 -0.81 3.36
CA GLU A 9 -7.92 -0.47 2.37
C GLU A 9 -7.92 1.01 1.98
N LYS A 10 -8.11 1.28 0.68
CA LYS A 10 -8.29 2.65 0.20
C LYS A 10 -9.38 2.80 -0.84
N TRP A 11 -10.15 3.88 -0.72
CA TRP A 11 -11.03 4.36 -1.77
C TRP A 11 -10.24 5.15 -2.83
N PHE A 12 -10.31 4.70 -4.07
CA PHE A 12 -9.84 5.42 -5.25
C PHE A 12 -11.03 6.03 -5.99
N TYR A 13 -10.91 7.28 -6.41
CA TYR A 13 -11.98 8.07 -7.01
C TYR A 13 -11.71 8.27 -8.50
N MET A 14 -12.76 8.21 -9.32
CA MET A 14 -12.66 8.43 -10.76
C MET A 14 -12.07 9.81 -11.09
N THR A 15 -12.53 10.84 -10.38
CA THR A 15 -12.08 12.22 -10.54
C THR A 15 -11.76 12.85 -9.20
N LYS A 16 -10.92 13.89 -9.22
CA LYS A 16 -10.60 14.66 -8.02
C LYS A 16 -11.79 15.50 -7.56
N GLU A 17 -11.83 15.79 -6.26
CA GLU A 17 -12.84 16.67 -5.70
C GLU A 17 -12.65 18.12 -6.17
N CYS A 18 -11.41 18.58 -6.28
CA CYS A 18 -11.07 19.91 -6.80
C CYS A 18 -9.84 19.76 -7.71
N GLU A 19 -9.94 20.28 -8.93
CA GLU A 19 -8.83 20.31 -9.89
C GLU A 19 -8.80 21.68 -10.57
N LYS A 20 -7.58 22.20 -10.77
CA LYS A 20 -7.34 23.49 -11.43
C LYS A 20 -6.90 23.20 -12.86
N TYR A 21 -7.56 23.82 -13.82
CA TYR A 21 -7.23 23.71 -15.24
C TYR A 21 -6.79 25.07 -15.78
N TYR A 22 -5.77 25.06 -16.64
CA TYR A 22 -5.45 26.21 -17.48
C TYR A 22 -6.28 26.11 -18.75
N LEU A 23 -7.01 27.17 -19.08
CA LEU A 23 -7.81 27.26 -20.29
C LEU A 23 -7.10 28.16 -21.30
N TYR A 24 -7.05 27.71 -22.55
CA TYR A 24 -6.70 28.58 -23.66
C TYR A 24 -7.80 29.64 -23.87
N HIS A 25 -7.47 30.77 -24.49
CA HIS A 25 -8.36 31.94 -24.61
C HIS A 25 -9.72 31.62 -25.25
N GLN A 26 -9.80 30.58 -26.09
CA GLN A 26 -11.03 30.10 -26.74
C GLN A 26 -11.43 28.68 -26.30
N GLY A 27 -10.80 28.13 -25.28
CA GLY A 27 -11.12 26.80 -24.77
C GLY A 27 -12.43 26.80 -24.00
N GLU A 28 -13.29 25.81 -24.25
CA GLU A 28 -14.50 25.62 -23.47
C GLU A 28 -14.15 25.16 -22.05
N GLN A 29 -14.91 25.65 -21.06
CA GLN A 29 -14.71 25.23 -19.68
C GLN A 29 -15.07 23.76 -19.53
N PRO A 30 -14.22 22.93 -18.89
CA PRO A 30 -14.52 21.52 -18.68
C PRO A 30 -15.79 21.39 -17.85
N LEU A 31 -16.77 20.68 -18.40
CA LEU A 31 -18.04 20.45 -17.74
C LEU A 31 -17.85 19.40 -16.64
N ARG A 32 -18.16 19.78 -15.40
CA ARG A 32 -18.25 18.84 -14.28
C ARG A 32 -19.70 18.58 -13.92
N THR A 33 -20.13 17.32 -14.08
CA THR A 33 -21.49 16.88 -13.80
C THR A 33 -21.74 16.57 -12.31
N CYS A 34 -20.71 16.24 -11.54
CA CYS A 34 -20.81 15.91 -10.11
C CYS A 34 -20.35 17.07 -9.22
N LYS A 35 -21.25 17.62 -8.38
CA LYS A 35 -20.97 18.76 -7.48
C LYS A 35 -20.36 18.38 -6.13
N SER A 36 -20.46 17.12 -5.70
CA SER A 36 -20.00 16.65 -4.39
C SER A 36 -19.24 15.32 -4.50
N LYS A 37 -18.21 15.15 -3.66
CA LYS A 37 -17.45 13.91 -3.50
C LYS A 37 -18.31 12.68 -3.25
N LYS A 38 -19.48 12.86 -2.61
CA LYS A 38 -20.42 11.75 -2.32
C LYS A 38 -20.91 11.02 -3.56
N PHE A 39 -20.98 11.71 -4.69
CA PHE A 39 -21.50 11.18 -5.95
C PHE A 39 -20.39 10.82 -6.96
N ILE A 40 -19.12 11.00 -6.60
CA ILE A 40 -18.01 10.58 -7.45
C ILE A 40 -17.90 9.06 -7.38
N VAL A 41 -17.87 8.42 -8.56
CA VAL A 41 -17.64 6.98 -8.68
C VAL A 41 -16.31 6.64 -8.01
N LYS A 42 -16.34 5.65 -7.12
CA LYS A 42 -15.18 5.22 -6.33
C LYS A 42 -15.15 3.71 -6.20
N VAL A 43 -13.95 3.15 -6.13
CA VAL A 43 -13.70 1.72 -5.94
C VAL A 43 -12.75 1.56 -4.77
N MET A 44 -13.05 0.60 -3.88
CA MET A 44 -12.17 0.27 -2.76
C MET A 44 -11.15 -0.77 -3.21
N PHE A 45 -9.91 -0.63 -2.77
CA PHE A 45 -8.85 -1.60 -2.99
C PHE A 45 -8.22 -1.99 -1.65
N LEU A 46 -7.92 -3.28 -1.50
CA LEU A 46 -7.02 -3.80 -0.48
C LEU A 46 -5.62 -3.88 -1.08
N ALA A 47 -4.62 -3.27 -0.43
CA ALA A 47 -3.22 -3.39 -0.84
C ALA A 47 -2.44 -4.16 0.22
N ALA A 48 -1.53 -5.02 -0.23
CA ALA A 48 -0.60 -5.75 0.64
C ALA A 48 0.83 -5.54 0.14
N ILE A 49 1.70 -5.04 1.04
CA ILE A 49 3.09 -4.70 0.73
C ILE A 49 4.00 -5.19 1.84
N ALA A 50 5.13 -5.75 1.45
CA ALA A 50 6.24 -6.00 2.37
C ALA A 50 7.50 -5.29 1.85
N ARG A 51 8.53 -5.24 2.68
CA ARG A 51 9.82 -4.69 2.24
C ARG A 51 10.57 -5.73 1.41
N THR A 52 11.07 -5.33 0.23
CA THR A 52 11.93 -6.19 -0.61
C THR A 52 13.09 -6.74 0.21
N ARG A 53 13.34 -8.05 0.05
CA ARG A 53 14.49 -8.72 0.65
C ARG A 53 15.47 -9.10 -0.44
N PHE A 54 16.76 -8.96 -0.17
CA PHE A 54 17.83 -9.35 -1.08
C PHE A 54 18.64 -10.49 -0.46
N ASP A 55 19.12 -11.43 -1.29
CA ASP A 55 20.11 -12.41 -0.86
C ASP A 55 21.50 -11.76 -0.69
N CYS A 56 22.47 -12.56 -0.24
CA CYS A 56 23.87 -12.14 -0.13
C CYS A 56 24.54 -11.80 -1.47
N SER A 57 23.92 -12.15 -2.59
CA SER A 57 24.38 -11.86 -3.95
C SER A 57 23.71 -10.61 -4.55
N GLY A 58 22.80 -9.97 -3.82
CA GLY A 58 22.04 -8.79 -4.27
C GLY A 58 20.82 -9.11 -5.14
N ASN A 59 20.41 -10.37 -5.26
CA ASN A 59 19.18 -10.74 -5.97
C ASN A 59 17.96 -10.61 -5.04
N PRO A 60 16.81 -10.12 -5.54
CA PRO A 60 15.60 -10.06 -4.75
C PRO A 60 15.09 -11.48 -4.45
N THR A 61 14.99 -11.83 -3.17
CA THR A 61 14.44 -13.10 -2.67
C THR A 61 12.96 -12.99 -2.33
N PHE A 62 12.47 -11.78 -2.10
CA PHE A 62 11.07 -11.48 -1.87
C PHE A 62 10.73 -10.15 -2.55
N ASP A 63 9.79 -10.18 -3.49
CA ASP A 63 9.29 -8.98 -4.17
C ASP A 63 8.33 -8.21 -3.23
N GLU A 64 8.59 -6.92 -3.06
CA GLU A 64 7.85 -5.97 -2.21
C GLU A 64 6.36 -5.90 -2.46
N LYS A 65 5.92 -6.16 -3.70
CA LYS A 65 4.52 -6.00 -4.11
C LYS A 65 3.78 -7.32 -4.02
N SER A 66 3.18 -7.59 -2.86
CA SER A 66 2.34 -8.77 -2.68
C SER A 66 1.02 -8.67 -3.47
N GLY A 67 0.43 -7.47 -3.58
CA GLY A 67 -0.64 -7.21 -4.54
C GLY A 67 -1.58 -6.06 -4.19
N ILE A 68 -2.43 -5.69 -5.16
CA ILE A 68 -3.55 -4.74 -4.99
C ILE A 68 -4.84 -5.34 -5.56
N PHE A 69 -5.86 -5.42 -4.71
CA PHE A 69 -7.08 -6.20 -4.96
C PHE A 69 -8.30 -5.28 -4.91
N PRO A 70 -9.02 -5.07 -6.03
CA PRO A 70 -10.27 -4.31 -6.02
C PRO A 70 -11.38 -5.09 -5.30
N PHE A 71 -12.12 -4.44 -4.40
CA PHE A 71 -13.40 -4.93 -3.90
C PHE A 71 -14.51 -4.63 -4.90
N VAL A 72 -14.48 -5.35 -6.02
CA VAL A 72 -15.50 -5.26 -7.07
C VAL A 72 -16.05 -6.65 -7.28
N PHE A 73 -17.36 -6.81 -7.08
CA PHE A 73 -18.04 -8.04 -7.46
C PHE A 73 -18.20 -8.02 -8.99
N LYS A 74 -17.34 -8.75 -9.70
CA LYS A 74 -17.48 -9.01 -11.13
C LYS A 74 -17.91 -10.47 -11.29
N GLU A 75 -19.19 -10.73 -11.56
CA GLU A 75 -19.68 -12.07 -11.87
C GLU A 75 -19.85 -12.26 -13.37
N LEU A 76 -19.10 -13.20 -13.97
CA LEU A 76 -19.56 -14.10 -15.04
C LEU A 76 -18.84 -15.46 -14.89
N ALA A 77 -19.52 -16.54 -15.32
CA ALA A 77 -19.38 -17.95 -14.90
C ALA A 77 -17.98 -18.47 -14.48
N LYS A 78 -18.00 -19.27 -13.39
CA LYS A 78 -16.89 -19.97 -12.73
C LYS A 78 -15.86 -20.58 -13.69
N MET A 79 -14.57 -20.30 -13.44
CA MET A 79 -13.49 -21.25 -13.71
C MET A 79 -12.50 -21.31 -12.55
N SER A 80 -12.12 -22.53 -12.18
CA SER A 80 -11.14 -22.86 -11.15
C SER A 80 -9.72 -22.88 -11.74
N SER A 81 -8.74 -22.36 -11.01
CA SER A 81 -7.37 -22.87 -11.11
C SER A 81 -6.67 -22.78 -9.76
N LYS A 82 -5.91 -23.83 -9.42
CA LYS A 82 -5.05 -23.93 -8.24
C LYS A 82 -3.65 -23.53 -8.68
N ASN A 83 -3.04 -22.55 -8.02
CA ASN A 83 -1.61 -22.27 -8.18
C ASN A 83 -0.86 -22.80 -6.96
N HIS A 84 0.14 -23.66 -7.20
CA HIS A 84 1.17 -24.05 -6.23
C HIS A 84 2.41 -23.18 -6.46
N MET A 85 3.04 -22.69 -5.38
CA MET A 85 4.38 -22.10 -5.39
C MET A 85 5.41 -23.15 -4.90
N PRO A 86 6.68 -23.11 -5.34
CA PRO A 86 7.68 -24.08 -4.92
C PRO A 86 8.23 -23.78 -3.52
N ARG A 87 8.51 -24.84 -2.77
CA ARG A 87 9.19 -24.82 -1.46
C ARG A 87 10.70 -24.68 -1.67
N ASP A 88 11.30 -23.66 -1.07
CA ASP A 88 12.72 -23.67 -0.72
C ASP A 88 12.87 -23.68 0.80
N GLY A 89 13.66 -24.65 1.29
CA GLY A 89 13.85 -25.01 2.70
C GLY A 89 14.72 -24.01 3.47
N GLY A 90 14.26 -22.77 3.60
CA GLY A 90 14.81 -21.78 4.53
C GLY A 90 14.11 -21.84 5.89
N SER A 91 14.87 -21.60 6.96
CA SER A 91 14.39 -21.37 8.33
C SER A 91 13.05 -20.63 8.38
N VAL A 92 12.06 -21.18 9.08
CA VAL A 92 10.73 -20.56 9.27
C VAL A 92 10.93 -19.22 9.98
N THR A 93 10.88 -18.13 9.23
CA THR A 93 10.86 -16.78 9.79
C THR A 93 9.41 -16.40 10.04
N GLU A 94 9.10 -16.04 11.28
CA GLU A 94 7.81 -15.46 11.68
C GLU A 94 7.41 -14.32 10.73
N ILE A 95 6.18 -14.34 10.21
CA ILE A 95 5.59 -13.31 9.34
C ILE A 95 4.50 -12.59 10.12
N LEU A 96 4.66 -11.29 10.28
CA LEU A 96 3.65 -10.43 10.92
C LEU A 96 2.85 -9.71 9.84
N ILE A 97 1.54 -9.85 9.87
CA ILE A 97 0.62 -9.06 9.07
C ILE A 97 0.13 -7.90 9.93
N GLN A 98 0.46 -6.67 9.55
CA GLN A 98 -0.02 -5.47 10.21
C GLN A 98 -1.30 -4.97 9.52
N GLN A 99 -2.38 -4.80 10.31
CA GLN A 99 -3.66 -4.23 9.88
C GLN A 99 -4.10 -3.10 10.82
N ASP A 100 -5.03 -2.26 10.38
CA ASP A 100 -5.67 -1.27 11.23
C ASP A 100 -6.69 -1.93 12.20
N ASN A 101 -7.26 -1.15 13.12
CA ASN A 101 -8.19 -1.66 14.14
C ASN A 101 -9.69 -1.47 13.75
N GLY A 102 -9.99 -1.31 12.46
CA GLY A 102 -11.33 -1.18 11.91
C GLY A 102 -12.18 -2.47 12.04
N LYS A 103 -13.51 -2.34 12.03
CA LYS A 103 -14.39 -3.50 11.84
C LYS A 103 -14.76 -3.58 10.36
N PRO A 104 -14.75 -4.78 9.73
CA PRO A 104 -14.76 -6.11 10.33
C PRO A 104 -13.43 -6.86 10.13
N HIS A 105 -12.30 -6.34 10.63
CA HIS A 105 -11.04 -7.09 10.55
C HIS A 105 -11.05 -8.34 11.43
N ILE A 106 -10.29 -9.35 11.01
CA ILE A 106 -10.24 -10.66 11.64
C ILE A 106 -9.49 -10.53 12.96
N ASP A 107 -10.03 -11.11 14.01
CA ASP A 107 -9.34 -11.15 15.31
C ASP A 107 -8.04 -11.97 15.18
N PRO A 108 -6.88 -11.51 15.70
CA PRO A 108 -5.62 -12.25 15.65
C PRO A 108 -5.70 -13.63 16.28
N THR A 109 -6.67 -13.85 17.16
CA THR A 109 -6.93 -15.12 17.83
C THR A 109 -8.01 -15.96 17.13
N ASP A 110 -8.51 -15.54 15.97
CA ASP A 110 -9.51 -16.28 15.20
C ASP A 110 -8.99 -17.68 14.83
N PRO A 111 -9.68 -18.76 15.26
CA PRO A 111 -9.19 -20.12 15.04
C PRO A 111 -9.08 -20.51 13.56
N LYS A 112 -9.96 -19.98 12.71
CA LYS A 112 -9.98 -20.28 11.27
C LYS A 112 -8.83 -19.58 10.55
N PHE A 113 -8.46 -18.38 11.01
CA PHE A 113 -7.26 -17.69 10.58
C PHE A 113 -6.02 -18.48 10.97
N ILE A 114 -5.84 -18.84 12.26
CA ILE A 114 -4.66 -19.56 12.75
C ILE A 114 -4.48 -20.89 11.98
N GLU A 115 -5.56 -21.64 11.77
CA GLU A 115 -5.51 -22.89 11.01
C GLU A 115 -5.05 -22.66 9.56
N THR A 116 -5.57 -21.60 8.91
CA THR A 116 -5.23 -21.28 7.53
C THR A 116 -3.80 -20.74 7.40
N ALA A 117 -3.38 -19.89 8.33
CA ALA A 117 -2.04 -19.34 8.44
C ALA A 117 -0.98 -20.43 8.61
N SER A 118 -1.29 -21.49 9.37
CA SER A 118 -0.36 -22.58 9.69
C SER A 118 -0.34 -23.71 8.66
N ARG A 119 -1.30 -23.75 7.73
CA ARG A 119 -1.60 -24.91 6.87
C ARG A 119 -0.42 -25.36 6.00
N ASP A 120 0.41 -24.42 5.55
CA ASP A 120 1.53 -24.69 4.65
C ASP A 120 2.91 -24.67 5.35
N GLY A 121 2.92 -24.65 6.69
CA GLY A 121 4.14 -24.56 7.50
C GLY A 121 4.67 -23.14 7.67
N PHE A 122 3.84 -22.12 7.38
CA PHE A 122 4.14 -20.74 7.68
C PHE A 122 3.76 -20.41 9.13
N ASP A 123 4.53 -19.49 9.73
CA ASP A 123 4.29 -18.95 11.06
C ASP A 123 3.79 -17.50 10.90
N ILE A 124 2.48 -17.33 10.66
CA ILE A 124 1.86 -16.04 10.32
C ILE A 124 1.00 -15.54 11.49
N HIS A 125 1.31 -14.33 11.97
CA HIS A 125 0.58 -13.67 13.05
C HIS A 125 -0.02 -12.34 12.59
N LEU A 126 -1.20 -11.99 13.10
CA LEU A 126 -1.79 -10.67 12.91
C LEU A 126 -1.35 -9.73 14.04
N SER A 127 -1.05 -8.48 13.67
CA SER A 127 -0.77 -7.39 14.61
C SER A 127 -1.60 -6.17 14.25
N PHE A 128 -2.16 -5.53 15.26
CA PHE A 128 -2.91 -4.30 15.09
C PHE A 128 -2.02 -3.08 15.21
N GLN A 129 -2.27 -2.09 14.36
CA GLN A 129 -1.69 -0.77 14.50
C GLN A 129 -2.24 -0.07 15.77
N PRO A 130 -1.41 0.74 16.46
CA PRO A 130 -1.91 1.61 17.53
C PRO A 130 -3.07 2.50 17.04
N PRO A 131 -4.12 2.70 17.86
CA PRO A 131 -5.28 3.52 17.45
C PRO A 131 -4.86 4.93 17.01
N ASN A 132 -5.57 5.48 16.01
CA ASN A 132 -5.38 6.84 15.49
C ASN A 132 -3.94 7.20 15.08
N SER A 133 -3.16 6.23 14.60
CA SER A 133 -1.74 6.44 14.30
C SER A 133 -1.44 6.29 12.80
N PRO A 134 -2.09 7.02 11.88
CA PRO A 134 -1.96 6.80 10.43
C PRO A 134 -0.51 6.87 9.93
N ASP A 135 0.35 7.63 10.61
CA ASP A 135 1.77 7.73 10.29
C ASP A 135 2.55 6.42 10.51
N MET A 136 1.96 5.46 11.23
CA MET A 136 2.51 4.12 11.50
C MET A 136 2.04 3.06 10.47
N ASN A 137 1.34 3.50 9.41
CA ASN A 137 0.93 2.65 8.30
C ASN A 137 1.61 3.13 7.02
N ILE A 138 2.47 2.27 6.47
CA ILE A 138 3.26 2.61 5.28
C ILE A 138 2.39 2.92 4.05
N LEU A 139 1.22 2.27 3.96
CA LEU A 139 0.30 2.42 2.84
C LEU A 139 -0.28 3.84 2.82
N ASP A 140 -0.70 4.34 3.98
CA ASP A 140 -1.20 5.70 4.15
C ASP A 140 -0.10 6.77 4.13
N LEU A 141 1.09 6.46 4.65
CA LEU A 141 2.21 7.40 4.78
C LEU A 141 2.71 7.93 3.44
N GLY A 142 2.64 7.13 2.37
CA GLY A 142 3.09 7.57 1.05
C GLY A 142 2.58 6.76 -0.13
N TYR A 143 2.24 5.50 0.08
CA TYR A 143 1.98 4.60 -1.04
C TYR A 143 0.68 4.91 -1.76
N PHE A 144 -0.44 5.01 -1.03
CA PHE A 144 -1.73 5.35 -1.64
C PHE A 144 -1.71 6.73 -2.30
N ARG A 145 -0.98 7.69 -1.72
CA ARG A 145 -0.80 9.01 -2.33
C ARG A 145 -0.09 8.90 -3.68
N ALA A 146 0.97 8.09 -3.78
CA ALA A 146 1.70 7.90 -5.02
C ALA A 146 0.84 7.21 -6.09
N ILE A 147 0.11 6.15 -5.74
CA ILE A 147 -0.83 5.48 -6.65
C ILE A 147 -1.90 6.47 -7.13
N GLN A 148 -2.54 7.22 -6.22
CA GLN A 148 -3.57 8.20 -6.59
C GLN A 148 -3.03 9.25 -7.56
N CYS A 149 -1.81 9.76 -7.32
CA CYS A 149 -1.17 10.72 -8.21
C CYS A 149 -0.98 10.17 -9.64
N LEU A 150 -0.54 8.92 -9.78
CA LEU A 150 -0.38 8.26 -11.09
C LEU A 150 -1.74 7.94 -11.73
N GLN A 151 -2.66 7.35 -10.97
CA GLN A 151 -3.98 6.98 -11.45
C GLN A 151 -4.77 8.18 -12.00
N HIS A 152 -4.63 9.36 -11.38
CA HIS A 152 -5.28 10.57 -11.86
C HIS A 152 -4.71 11.10 -13.19
N GLN A 153 -3.51 10.70 -13.59
CA GLN A 153 -2.95 11.07 -14.91
C GLN A 153 -3.58 10.28 -16.05
N GLU A 154 -4.15 9.10 -15.77
CA GLU A 154 -4.79 8.24 -16.76
C GLU A 154 -6.22 8.69 -17.12
N ALA A 155 -6.82 9.58 -16.32
CA ALA A 155 -8.17 10.14 -16.52
C ALA A 155 -9.24 9.09 -16.90
N PRO A 156 -9.44 8.03 -16.08
CA PRO A 156 -10.36 6.95 -16.40
C PRO A 156 -11.80 7.47 -16.50
N VAL A 157 -12.58 6.92 -17.44
CA VAL A 157 -14.00 7.25 -17.64
C VAL A 157 -14.95 6.10 -17.29
N SER A 158 -14.41 4.92 -16.99
CA SER A 158 -15.17 3.73 -16.58
C SER A 158 -14.58 3.05 -15.35
N ILE A 159 -15.38 2.24 -14.64
CA ILE A 159 -14.92 1.47 -13.46
C ILE A 159 -13.76 0.53 -13.86
N ASP A 160 -13.85 -0.10 -15.02
CA ASP A 160 -12.82 -1.01 -15.51
C ASP A 160 -11.51 -0.29 -15.84
N GLU A 161 -11.58 0.89 -16.44
CA GLU A 161 -10.41 1.75 -16.64
C GLU A 161 -9.83 2.24 -15.32
N LEU A 162 -10.67 2.59 -14.33
CA LEU A 162 -10.19 2.97 -13.01
C LEU A 162 -9.42 1.81 -12.35
N ILE A 163 -9.94 0.58 -12.45
CA ILE A 163 -9.25 -0.60 -11.93
C ILE A 163 -7.92 -0.82 -12.65
N LEU A 164 -7.90 -0.71 -13.97
CA LEU A 164 -6.69 -0.88 -14.76
C LEU A 164 -5.66 0.21 -14.42
N ALA A 165 -6.10 1.47 -14.28
CA ALA A 165 -5.24 2.59 -13.92
C ALA A 165 -4.63 2.42 -12.53
N VAL A 166 -5.39 1.94 -11.54
CA VAL A 166 -4.86 1.65 -10.19
C VAL A 166 -3.84 0.52 -10.23
N LYS A 167 -4.13 -0.59 -10.91
CA LYS A 167 -3.19 -1.71 -11.07
C LYS A 167 -1.90 -1.28 -11.79
N LYS A 168 -2.04 -0.58 -12.91
CA LYS A 168 -0.91 -0.01 -13.67
C LYS A 168 -0.07 0.92 -12.80
N SER A 169 -0.71 1.80 -12.02
CA SER A 169 -0.02 2.71 -11.11
C SER A 169 0.73 1.97 -10.01
N PHE A 170 0.13 0.91 -9.45
CA PHE A 170 0.76 0.03 -8.47
C PHE A 170 2.00 -0.65 -9.08
N ASP A 171 1.90 -1.19 -10.28
CA ASP A 171 3.01 -1.87 -10.98
C ASP A 171 4.15 -0.91 -11.35
N GLN A 172 3.84 0.36 -11.64
CA GLN A 172 4.82 1.39 -11.99
C GLN A 172 5.68 1.89 -10.82
N LEU A 173 5.23 1.74 -9.57
CA LEU A 173 5.99 2.23 -8.42
C LEU A 173 7.31 1.47 -8.26
N SER A 174 8.44 2.17 -8.27
CA SER A 174 9.74 1.51 -8.17
C SER A 174 10.06 1.03 -6.76
N SER A 175 10.93 0.02 -6.66
CA SER A 175 11.43 -0.48 -5.37
C SER A 175 12.23 0.54 -4.57
N GLU A 176 12.88 1.47 -5.27
CA GLU A 176 13.50 2.63 -4.65
C GLU A 176 12.45 3.52 -3.96
N SER A 177 11.33 3.80 -4.63
CA SER A 177 10.24 4.59 -4.06
C SER A 177 9.66 3.92 -2.83
N LEU A 178 9.49 2.60 -2.88
CA LEU A 178 9.00 1.79 -1.77
C LEU A 178 9.95 1.82 -0.57
N ASN A 179 11.25 1.57 -0.80
CA ASN A 179 12.25 1.67 0.26
C ASN A 179 12.28 3.08 0.88
N ASN A 180 12.13 4.12 0.06
CA ASN A 180 12.03 5.49 0.57
C ASN A 180 10.86 5.67 1.54
N VAL A 181 9.68 5.08 1.30
CA VAL A 181 8.56 5.16 2.24
C VAL A 181 8.86 4.40 3.54
N PHE A 182 9.48 3.22 3.46
CA PHE A 182 9.91 2.46 4.65
C PHE A 182 10.88 3.27 5.53
N LEU A 183 11.82 3.98 4.93
CA LEU A 183 12.73 4.88 5.66
C LEU A 183 12.03 6.08 6.29
N THR A 184 10.97 6.60 5.65
CA THR A 184 10.10 7.61 6.28
C THR A 184 9.43 7.02 7.52
N LEU A 185 8.85 5.82 7.42
CA LEU A 185 8.15 5.17 8.53
C LEU A 185 9.08 4.99 9.74
N GLN A 186 10.30 4.49 9.51
CA GLN A 186 11.32 4.38 10.56
C GLN A 186 11.63 5.74 11.19
N SER A 187 11.74 6.79 10.38
CA SER A 187 11.98 8.15 10.87
C SER A 187 10.81 8.65 11.73
N CYS A 188 9.56 8.39 11.33
CA CYS A 188 8.38 8.68 12.13
C CYS A 188 8.40 7.92 13.46
N MET A 189 8.71 6.63 13.46
CA MET A 189 8.80 5.81 14.69
C MET A 189 9.84 6.40 15.67
N VAL A 190 11.01 6.82 15.18
CA VAL A 190 12.03 7.48 16.00
C VAL A 190 11.52 8.77 16.61
N GLU A 191 10.82 9.60 15.85
CA GLU A 191 10.25 10.85 16.35
C GLU A 191 9.10 10.62 17.34
N VAL A 192 8.25 9.61 17.13
CA VAL A 192 7.21 9.22 18.10
C VAL A 192 7.83 8.78 19.42
N MET A 193 8.91 7.98 19.38
CA MET A 193 9.64 7.58 20.57
C MET A 193 10.23 8.78 21.31
N LYS A 194 10.84 9.74 20.59
CA LYS A 194 11.35 10.99 21.18
C LYS A 194 10.24 11.83 21.82
N ASN A 195 9.04 11.80 21.25
CA ASN A 195 7.88 12.55 21.73
C ASN A 195 6.98 11.73 22.67
N LEU A 196 7.47 10.61 23.21
CA LEU A 196 6.76 9.76 24.18
C LEU A 196 5.34 9.34 23.72
N GLY A 197 5.18 9.06 22.43
CA GLY A 197 3.88 8.69 21.85
C GLY A 197 3.01 9.88 21.39
N GLY A 198 3.52 11.11 21.47
CA GLY A 198 2.83 12.30 20.96
C GLY A 198 2.74 12.35 19.44
N HIS A 199 1.68 12.96 18.91
CA HIS A 199 1.45 13.14 17.46
C HIS A 199 2.00 14.47 16.90
N ASN A 200 2.51 15.35 17.76
CA ASN A 200 3.04 16.66 17.37
C ASN A 200 4.54 16.59 17.07
N TYR A 201 4.89 15.89 15.99
CA TYR A 201 6.27 15.82 15.52
C TYR A 201 6.35 16.15 14.03
N LYS A 202 7.52 16.63 13.61
CA LYS A 202 7.80 16.87 12.18
C LYS A 202 8.47 15.64 11.63
N VAL A 203 7.94 15.13 10.51
CA VAL A 203 8.61 14.05 9.77
C VAL A 203 9.98 14.56 9.31
N LEU A 204 11.04 13.91 9.78
CA LEU A 204 12.42 14.29 9.50
C LEU A 204 12.75 14.01 8.02
N HIS A 205 13.26 15.01 7.31
CA HIS A 205 13.71 14.84 5.93
C HIS A 205 15.21 14.49 5.89
N ILE A 206 15.53 13.20 5.85
CA ILE A 206 16.93 12.70 5.93
C ILE A 206 17.74 12.82 4.63
N GLY A 207 17.20 13.44 3.57
CA GLY A 207 17.95 13.63 2.32
C GLY A 207 18.29 12.30 1.60
N LYS A 208 17.31 11.39 1.51
CA LYS A 208 17.49 10.00 1.04
C LYS A 208 18.25 9.87 -0.28
N HIS A 209 17.96 10.72 -1.27
CA HIS A 209 18.69 10.70 -2.55
C HIS A 209 20.18 10.99 -2.41
N HIS A 210 20.57 11.86 -1.48
CA HIS A 210 21.97 12.16 -1.21
C HIS A 210 22.65 10.96 -0.52
N LEU A 211 22.02 10.41 0.52
CA LEU A 211 22.52 9.23 1.23
C LEU A 211 22.64 7.99 0.32
N MET A 212 21.69 7.82 -0.61
CA MET A 212 21.74 6.74 -1.60
C MET A 212 22.92 6.88 -2.55
N LYS A 213 23.23 8.11 -3.01
CA LYS A 213 24.42 8.37 -3.85
C LYS A 213 25.73 8.10 -3.12
N GLU A 214 25.76 8.32 -1.81
CA GLU A 214 26.93 8.07 -0.97
C GLU A 214 27.05 6.61 -0.50
N GLY A 215 26.06 5.77 -0.76
CA GLY A 215 26.01 4.39 -0.26
C GLY A 215 25.77 4.29 1.25
N CYS A 216 25.37 5.39 1.89
CA CYS A 216 25.14 5.51 3.35
C CYS A 216 23.64 5.47 3.70
N LEU A 217 22.78 5.04 2.78
CA LEU A 217 21.35 4.95 3.03
C LEU A 217 21.10 3.89 4.12
N PRO A 218 20.37 4.21 5.20
CA PRO A 218 20.07 3.24 6.24
C PRO A 218 19.39 2.01 5.64
N LEU A 219 19.84 0.82 6.04
CA LEU A 219 19.22 -0.45 5.68
C LEU A 219 18.04 -0.77 6.59
#